data_AF-A0AAD4HU24-F1
#
_entry.id   AF-A0AAD4HU24-F1
#
_cell.length_a   1.000
_cell.length_b   1.000
_cell.length_c   1.000
_cell.angle_alpha   90.00
_cell.angle_beta   90.00
_cell.angle_gamma   90.00
#
_symmetry.space_group_name_H-M   'P 1'
#
loop_
_entity.id
_entity.type
_entity.pdbx_description
1 polymer ?
#
loop_
_entity_poly.entity_id
_entity_poly.type
_entity_poly.pdbx_seq_one_letter_code
_entity_poly.pdbx_strand_id
1 'polypeptide(L)'
;MDRLSLYLDPQIRDWVLFPITLVMILVGILRHYVVILLQSPPKKLSRAATREQRALTRSQILRATSSNSPIPPAFYKSISQHLSEAYKAGTYLKDGPPKADAPSSAPNPLSDPAAMDGMMAGMKTQMVMMVPQMVIMGWINFFFQGFVLIKLPFPLTLGFKSMLQRGIDTPDMDVRWVSSLSWYFLNFFGLNGLYRLILGGDNGADSSRDMTASPFAAMGNAQPGQPQDFNKLFKAERDNLEFAEGLHNWVGENMDIKILRKYGKLAAL
;
A
#
# COMPACT_ATOMS: atom_id res chain seq x y z
N MET A 1 28.95 -0.94 38.28
CA MET A 1 28.48 0.45 38.05
C MET A 1 26.96 0.39 37.97
N ASP A 2 26.33 0.43 39.13
CA ASP A 2 24.87 0.36 39.27
C ASP A 2 24.25 1.61 38.64
N ARG A 3 23.66 1.41 37.46
CA ARG A 3 22.96 2.48 36.74
C ARG A 3 21.75 2.89 37.57
N LEU A 4 21.77 4.12 38.10
CA LEU A 4 20.65 4.84 38.73
C LEU A 4 19.28 4.21 38.43
N SER A 5 18.76 3.45 39.39
CA SER A 5 17.40 2.93 39.36
C SER A 5 16.47 4.04 39.82
N LEU A 6 15.88 4.76 38.86
CA LEU A 6 14.81 5.71 39.17
C LEU A 6 13.63 4.91 39.75
N TYR A 7 13.18 5.28 40.95
CA TYR A 7 11.97 4.73 41.53
C TYR A 7 10.78 5.49 40.95
N LEU A 8 9.91 4.80 40.21
CA LEU A 8 8.69 5.35 39.63
C LEU A 8 7.52 5.14 40.58
N ASP A 9 6.63 6.12 40.64
CA ASP A 9 5.37 5.99 41.39
C ASP A 9 4.49 4.91 40.75
N PRO A 10 4.07 3.86 41.51
CA PRO A 10 3.15 2.84 41.02
C PRO A 10 1.84 3.40 40.45
N GLN A 11 1.38 4.57 40.89
CA GLN A 11 0.16 5.19 40.38
C GLN A 11 0.26 5.57 38.89
N ILE A 12 1.46 5.88 38.39
CA ILE A 12 1.67 6.20 36.96
C ILE A 12 1.31 4.98 36.09
N ARG A 13 1.54 3.76 36.57
CA ARG A 13 1.18 2.54 35.85
C ARG A 13 -0.33 2.43 35.65
N ASP A 14 -1.08 2.64 36.73
CA ASP A 14 -2.52 2.38 36.75
C ASP A 14 -3.33 3.54 36.13
N TRP A 15 -2.82 4.78 36.23
CA TRP A 15 -3.47 5.98 35.71
C TRP A 15 -2.99 6.47 34.35
N VAL A 16 -1.81 6.06 33.90
CA VAL A 16 -1.24 6.52 32.62
C VAL A 16 -0.96 5.37 31.68
N LEU A 17 -0.18 4.37 32.11
CA LEU A 17 0.24 3.27 31.22
C LEU A 17 -0.96 2.45 30.73
N PHE A 18 -1.80 1.96 31.65
CA PHE A 18 -2.96 1.13 31.30
C PHE A 18 -4.06 1.92 30.57
N PRO A 19 -4.42 3.15 30.95
CA PRO A 19 -5.42 3.92 30.21
C PRO A 19 -4.97 4.27 28.78
N ILE A 20 -3.71 4.63 28.56
CA ILE A 20 -3.20 4.91 27.20
C ILE A 20 -3.31 3.66 26.32
N THR A 21 -2.91 2.48 26.80
CA THR A 21 -2.99 1.24 26.00
C THR A 21 -4.44 0.86 25.69
N LEU A 22 -5.34 0.99 26.66
CA LEU A 22 -6.76 0.71 26.49
C LEU A 22 -7.42 1.66 25.47
N VAL A 23 -7.18 2.96 25.61
CA VAL A 23 -7.69 3.97 24.67
C VAL A 23 -7.17 3.70 23.27
N MET A 24 -5.90 3.34 23.12
CA MET A 24 -5.33 2.99 21.82
C MET A 24 -6.07 1.85 21.15
N ILE A 25 -6.32 0.76 21.88
CA ILE A 25 -7.05 -0.40 21.36
C ILE A 25 -8.48 -0.01 20.97
N LEU A 26 -9.19 0.70 21.83
CA LEU A 26 -10.58 1.12 21.58
C LEU A 26 -10.68 2.06 20.38
N VAL A 27 -9.77 3.02 20.26
CA VAL A 27 -9.74 3.95 19.12
C VAL A 27 -9.35 3.23 17.84
N GLY A 28 -8.43 2.25 17.88
CA GLY A 28 -8.11 1.40 16.74
C GLY A 28 -9.32 0.62 16.23
N ILE A 29 -10.09 0.02 17.14
CA ILE A 29 -11.33 -0.71 16.81
C ILE A 29 -12.39 0.25 16.26
N LEU A 30 -12.61 1.40 16.92
CA LEU A 30 -13.58 2.40 16.47
C LEU A 30 -13.22 2.91 15.07
N ARG A 31 -11.94 3.24 14.84
CA ARG A 31 -11.42 3.65 13.53
C ARG A 31 -11.72 2.59 12.47
N HIS A 32 -11.45 1.31 12.75
CA HIS A 32 -11.73 0.23 11.82
C HIS A 32 -13.20 0.23 11.36
N TYR A 33 -14.14 0.34 12.29
CA TYR A 33 -15.57 0.40 11.96
C TYR A 33 -15.96 1.69 11.23
N VAL A 34 -15.42 2.85 11.64
CA VAL A 34 -15.65 4.12 10.94
C VAL A 34 -15.17 4.04 9.49
N VAL A 35 -14.00 3.43 9.25
CA VAL A 35 -13.47 3.24 7.90
C VAL A 35 -14.41 2.34 7.09
N ILE A 36 -14.87 1.22 7.63
CA ILE A 36 -15.83 0.34 6.95
C ILE A 36 -17.12 1.09 6.61
N LEU A 37 -17.64 1.90 7.53
CA LEU A 37 -18.85 2.69 7.31
C LEU A 37 -18.67 3.81 6.27
N LEU A 38 -17.46 4.36 6.15
CA LEU A 38 -17.13 5.40 5.19
C LEU A 38 -16.68 4.86 3.83
N GLN A 39 -16.37 3.57 3.73
CA GLN A 39 -16.07 2.91 2.46
C GLN A 39 -17.35 2.85 1.61
N SER A 40 -17.46 3.77 0.66
CA SER A 40 -18.48 3.68 -0.39
C SER A 40 -18.25 2.40 -1.20
N PRO A 41 -19.31 1.68 -1.60
CA PRO A 41 -19.17 0.56 -2.51
C PRO A 41 -18.47 1.03 -3.80
N PRO A 42 -17.58 0.20 -4.39
CA PRO A 42 -16.80 0.60 -5.56
C PRO A 42 -17.75 1.06 -6.66
N LYS A 43 -17.57 2.31 -7.12
CA LYS A 43 -18.40 2.93 -8.15
C LYS A 43 -18.37 2.00 -9.37
N LYS A 44 -19.55 1.57 -9.83
CA LYS A 44 -19.67 0.73 -11.02
C LYS A 44 -19.11 1.51 -12.20
N LEU A 45 -17.95 1.09 -12.68
CA LEU A 45 -17.34 1.64 -13.90
C LEU A 45 -18.28 1.37 -15.08
N SER A 46 -18.29 2.28 -16.06
CA SER A 46 -19.04 2.04 -17.30
C SER A 46 -18.45 0.83 -18.03
N ARG A 47 -19.28 0.11 -18.80
CA ARG A 47 -18.83 -1.07 -19.56
C ARG A 47 -17.63 -0.76 -20.47
N ALA A 48 -17.60 0.43 -21.06
CA ALA A 48 -16.50 0.91 -21.89
C ALA A 48 -15.21 1.11 -21.08
N ALA A 49 -15.27 1.78 -19.92
CA ALA A 49 -14.13 1.97 -19.03
C ALA A 49 -13.58 0.65 -18.46
N THR A 50 -14.48 -0.28 -18.09
CA THR A 50 -14.05 -1.62 -17.66
C THR A 50 -13.38 -2.38 -18.81
N ARG A 51 -13.89 -2.25 -20.03
CA ARG A 51 -13.29 -2.89 -21.21
C ARG A 51 -11.88 -2.35 -21.48
N GLU A 52 -11.65 -1.05 -21.40
CA GLU A 52 -10.32 -0.44 -21.51
C GLU A 52 -9.34 -1.01 -20.49
N GLN A 53 -9.73 -1.01 -19.21
CA GLN A 53 -8.89 -1.50 -18.13
C GLN A 53 -8.58 -2.99 -18.28
N ARG A 54 -9.58 -3.81 -18.60
CA ARG A 54 -9.43 -5.25 -18.77
C ARG A 54 -8.60 -5.61 -19.99
N ALA A 55 -8.71 -4.85 -21.08
CA ALA A 55 -7.84 -5.02 -22.24
C ALA A 55 -6.37 -4.81 -21.86
N LEU A 56 -6.06 -3.72 -21.15
CA LEU A 56 -4.71 -3.46 -20.64
C LEU A 56 -4.21 -4.56 -19.69
N THR A 57 -5.05 -5.03 -18.76
CA THR A 57 -4.68 -6.13 -17.87
C THR A 57 -4.37 -7.41 -18.66
N ARG A 58 -5.12 -7.69 -19.74
CA ARG A 58 -4.90 -8.87 -20.58
C ARG A 58 -3.53 -8.83 -21.26
N SER A 59 -3.09 -7.68 -21.79
CA SER A 59 -1.74 -7.56 -22.36
C SER A 59 -0.65 -7.68 -21.30
N GLN A 60 -0.86 -7.10 -20.12
CA GLN A 60 0.10 -7.19 -19.01
C GLN A 60 0.30 -8.63 -18.55
N ILE A 61 -0.77 -9.42 -18.45
CA ILE A 61 -0.71 -10.85 -18.14
C ILE A 61 0.03 -11.60 -19.26
N LEU A 62 -0.30 -11.33 -20.53
CA LEU A 62 0.38 -11.97 -21.66
C LEU A 62 1.89 -11.71 -21.61
N ARG A 63 2.29 -10.46 -21.37
CA ARG A 63 3.70 -10.07 -21.19
C ARG A 63 4.34 -10.74 -19.97
N ALA A 64 3.67 -10.75 -18.82
CA ALA A 64 4.21 -11.37 -17.60
C ALA A 64 4.44 -12.88 -17.77
N THR A 65 3.63 -13.53 -18.61
CA THR A 65 3.75 -14.96 -18.93
C THR A 65 4.61 -15.25 -20.16
N SER A 66 5.24 -14.25 -20.79
CA SER A 66 6.02 -14.45 -22.03
C SER A 66 7.19 -15.43 -21.86
N SER A 67 7.95 -15.30 -20.78
CA SER A 67 9.14 -16.12 -20.51
C SER A 67 8.85 -17.57 -20.13
N ASN A 68 7.66 -17.84 -19.60
CA ASN A 68 7.19 -19.18 -19.22
C ASN A 68 5.73 -19.33 -19.62
N SER A 69 5.47 -19.26 -20.93
CA SER A 69 4.09 -19.25 -21.39
C SER A 69 3.50 -20.67 -21.40
N PRO A 70 2.30 -20.87 -20.84
CA PRO A 70 1.56 -22.11 -21.01
C PRO A 70 0.96 -22.23 -22.43
N ILE A 71 0.94 -21.14 -23.19
CA ILE A 71 0.26 -21.04 -24.48
C ILE A 71 1.22 -21.47 -25.61
N PRO A 72 0.79 -22.32 -26.55
CA PRO A 72 1.60 -22.67 -27.71
C PRO A 72 1.93 -21.44 -28.58
N PRO A 73 3.03 -21.48 -29.36
CA PRO A 73 3.54 -20.31 -30.08
C PRO A 73 2.55 -19.74 -31.10
N ALA A 74 1.80 -20.60 -31.81
CA ALA A 74 0.79 -20.17 -32.77
C ALA A 74 -0.33 -19.34 -32.13
N PHE A 75 -0.82 -19.77 -30.96
CA PHE A 75 -1.86 -19.07 -30.23
C PHE A 75 -1.33 -17.79 -29.59
N TYR A 76 -0.15 -17.84 -28.97
CA TYR A 76 0.47 -16.67 -28.37
C TYR A 76 0.64 -15.54 -29.39
N LYS A 77 1.16 -15.86 -30.58
CA LYS A 77 1.33 -14.92 -31.69
C LYS A 77 0.01 -14.38 -32.21
N SER A 78 -1.01 -15.23 -32.37
CA SER A 78 -2.33 -14.76 -32.81
C SER A 78 -2.96 -13.77 -31.82
N ILE A 79 -2.77 -14.00 -30.51
CA ILE A 79 -3.29 -13.14 -29.45
C ILE A 79 -2.49 -11.84 -29.35
N SER A 80 -1.16 -11.88 -29.44
CA SER A 80 -0.32 -10.68 -29.42
C SER A 80 -0.65 -9.77 -30.60
N GLN A 81 -0.75 -10.32 -31.80
CA GLN A 81 -1.08 -9.58 -33.03
C GLN A 81 -2.47 -8.97 -32.98
N HIS A 82 -3.50 -9.76 -32.63
CA HIS A 82 -4.86 -9.25 -32.49
C HIS A 82 -4.96 -8.12 -31.46
N LEU A 83 -4.23 -8.23 -30.34
CA LEU A 83 -4.24 -7.20 -29.29
C LEU A 83 -3.49 -5.94 -29.73
N SER A 84 -2.35 -6.09 -30.42
CA SER A 84 -1.61 -4.98 -31.03
C SER A 84 -2.42 -4.25 -32.11
N GLU A 85 -3.15 -4.98 -32.94
CA GLU A 85 -4.07 -4.43 -33.93
C GLU A 85 -5.25 -3.71 -33.27
N ALA A 86 -5.85 -4.29 -32.25
CA ALA A 86 -6.96 -3.67 -31.53
C ALA A 86 -6.53 -2.40 -30.74
N TYR A 87 -5.29 -2.34 -30.28
CA TYR A 87 -4.69 -1.13 -29.71
C TYR A 87 -4.40 -0.06 -30.77
N LYS A 88 -3.93 -0.45 -31.96
CA LYS A 88 -3.79 0.47 -33.10
C LYS A 88 -5.14 1.03 -33.58
N ALA A 89 -6.14 0.17 -33.69
CA ALA A 89 -7.49 0.53 -34.10
C ALA A 89 -8.26 1.31 -33.02
N GLY A 90 -7.79 1.31 -31.78
CA GLY A 90 -8.46 1.99 -30.68
C GLY A 90 -9.81 1.39 -30.31
N THR A 91 -10.09 0.14 -30.68
CA THR A 91 -11.40 -0.53 -30.47
C THR A 91 -11.75 -0.64 -28.99
N TYR A 92 -10.73 -0.71 -28.13
CA TYR A 92 -10.91 -0.82 -26.69
C TYR A 92 -11.08 0.52 -25.98
N LEU A 93 -10.68 1.66 -26.57
CA LEU A 93 -10.83 3.00 -25.99
C LEU A 93 -12.30 3.34 -25.73
N LYS A 94 -12.58 4.03 -24.61
CA LYS A 94 -13.93 4.46 -24.22
C LYS A 94 -14.45 5.61 -25.07
N ASP A 95 -13.54 6.44 -25.57
CA ASP A 95 -13.86 7.58 -26.44
C ASP A 95 -13.84 7.20 -27.94
N GLY A 96 -13.64 5.91 -28.26
CA GLY A 96 -13.53 5.41 -29.63
C GLY A 96 -12.13 5.53 -30.23
N PRO A 97 -11.95 5.21 -31.53
CA PRO A 97 -10.66 5.27 -32.20
C PRO A 97 -10.05 6.68 -32.08
N PRO A 98 -8.74 6.78 -31.78
CA PRO A 98 -8.11 8.08 -31.55
C PRO A 98 -8.19 8.91 -32.82
N LYS A 99 -8.84 10.08 -32.72
CA LYS A 99 -8.77 11.08 -33.79
C LYS A 99 -7.32 11.52 -33.94
N ALA A 100 -6.78 11.42 -35.15
CA ALA A 100 -5.36 11.61 -35.46
C ALA A 100 -4.79 12.98 -35.06
N ASP A 101 -5.65 13.98 -34.80
CA ASP A 101 -5.25 15.38 -34.58
C ASP A 101 -5.74 16.00 -33.25
N ALA A 102 -6.07 15.20 -32.23
CA ALA A 102 -6.32 15.76 -30.89
C ALA A 102 -4.99 15.82 -30.11
N PRO A 103 -4.49 17.02 -29.72
CA PRO A 103 -3.34 17.10 -28.84
C PRO A 103 -3.65 16.30 -27.58
N SER A 104 -2.66 15.55 -27.08
CA SER A 104 -2.80 14.85 -25.81
C SER A 104 -2.97 15.88 -24.70
N SER A 105 -4.20 16.35 -24.50
CA SER A 105 -4.60 16.87 -23.21
C SER A 105 -4.44 15.67 -22.28
N ALA A 106 -3.38 15.68 -21.47
CA ALA A 106 -3.43 14.97 -20.22
C ALA A 106 -4.80 15.34 -19.63
N PRO A 107 -5.75 14.40 -19.52
CA PRO A 107 -7.08 14.74 -19.07
C PRO A 107 -6.87 15.40 -17.72
N ASN A 108 -7.14 16.68 -17.59
CA ASN A 108 -6.87 17.36 -16.35
C ASN A 108 -7.74 16.62 -15.30
N PRO A 109 -7.15 16.08 -14.21
CA PRO A 109 -7.91 15.37 -13.19
C PRO A 109 -9.03 16.22 -12.58
N LEU A 110 -8.90 17.55 -12.74
CA LEU A 110 -9.84 18.58 -12.31
C LEU A 110 -11.00 18.83 -13.29
N SER A 111 -10.91 18.37 -14.53
CA SER A 111 -11.97 18.55 -15.54
C SER A 111 -12.94 17.37 -15.64
N ASP A 112 -12.61 16.22 -15.04
CA ASP A 112 -13.51 15.07 -14.95
C ASP A 112 -14.10 14.98 -13.54
N PRO A 113 -15.40 15.32 -13.34
CA PRO A 113 -16.07 15.23 -12.05
C PRO A 113 -15.94 13.86 -11.39
N ALA A 114 -15.84 12.78 -12.18
CA ALA A 114 -15.69 11.42 -11.65
C ALA A 114 -14.27 11.12 -11.14
N ALA A 115 -13.24 11.74 -11.73
CA ALA A 115 -11.86 11.63 -11.26
C ALA A 115 -11.65 12.46 -9.98
N MET A 116 -12.27 13.64 -9.91
CA MET A 116 -12.25 14.48 -8.72
C MET A 116 -12.99 13.83 -7.55
N ASP A 117 -14.15 13.20 -7.77
CA ASP A 117 -14.86 12.41 -6.77
C ASP A 117 -14.01 11.26 -6.21
N GLY A 118 -13.29 10.54 -7.08
CA GLY A 118 -12.41 9.44 -6.69
C GLY A 118 -11.20 9.93 -5.88
N MET A 119 -10.61 11.05 -6.29
CA MET A 119 -9.54 11.71 -5.56
C MET A 119 -10.02 12.23 -4.19
N MET A 120 -11.20 12.84 -4.13
CA MET A 120 -11.79 13.35 -2.89
C MET A 120 -12.18 12.21 -1.94
N ALA A 121 -12.66 11.08 -2.47
CA ALA A 121 -12.91 9.88 -1.68
C ALA A 121 -11.61 9.28 -1.11
N GLY A 122 -10.53 9.26 -1.90
CA GLY A 122 -9.19 8.88 -1.44
C GLY A 122 -8.66 9.83 -0.36
N MET A 123 -8.81 11.14 -0.57
CA MET A 123 -8.42 12.17 0.40
C MET A 123 -9.24 12.09 1.69
N LYS A 124 -10.56 11.89 1.60
CA LYS A 124 -11.44 11.70 2.76
C LYS A 124 -11.03 10.45 3.54
N THR A 125 -10.74 9.35 2.86
CA THR A 125 -10.24 8.13 3.48
C THR A 125 -8.90 8.39 4.17
N GLN A 126 -7.96 9.06 3.52
CA GLN A 126 -6.66 9.42 4.10
C GLN A 126 -6.79 10.36 5.31
N MET A 127 -7.71 11.33 5.27
CA MET A 127 -8.00 12.23 6.40
C MET A 127 -8.59 11.46 7.59
N VAL A 128 -9.51 10.53 7.33
CA VAL A 128 -10.09 9.65 8.36
C VAL A 128 -9.01 8.78 9.02
N MET A 129 -7.95 8.42 8.29
CA MET A 129 -6.79 7.72 8.87
C MET A 129 -5.86 8.65 9.67
N MET A 130 -5.64 9.89 9.21
CA MET A 130 -4.67 10.81 9.82
C MET A 130 -5.21 11.56 11.05
N VAL A 131 -6.47 11.99 11.02
CA VAL A 131 -7.06 12.84 12.07
C VAL A 131 -7.00 12.18 13.46
N PRO A 132 -7.39 10.89 13.63
CA PRO A 132 -7.30 10.24 14.94
C PRO A 132 -5.86 10.25 15.50
N GLN A 133 -4.87 10.01 14.64
CA GLN A 133 -3.46 9.98 15.03
C GLN A 133 -2.98 11.34 15.57
N MET A 134 -3.37 12.43 14.91
CA MET A 134 -3.02 13.78 15.35
C MET A 134 -3.72 14.15 16.67
N VAL A 135 -5.00 13.81 16.79
CA VAL A 135 -5.80 14.10 18.00
C VAL A 135 -5.23 13.35 19.21
N ILE A 136 -4.95 12.05 19.08
CA ILE A 136 -4.37 11.27 20.20
C ILE A 136 -2.98 11.79 20.55
N MET A 137 -2.14 12.08 19.55
CA MET A 137 -0.80 12.63 19.80
C MET A 137 -0.85 13.96 20.57
N GLY A 138 -1.79 14.84 20.21
CA GLY A 138 -2.04 16.10 20.92
C GLY A 138 -2.61 15.89 22.32
N TRP A 139 -3.57 14.98 22.47
CA TRP A 139 -4.17 14.61 23.76
C TRP A 139 -3.12 14.07 24.75
N ILE A 140 -2.25 13.15 24.31
CA ILE A 140 -1.18 12.60 25.17
C ILE A 140 -0.17 13.68 25.54
N ASN A 141 0.17 14.56 24.60
CA ASN A 141 1.09 15.65 24.88
C ASN A 141 0.51 16.70 25.85
N PHE A 142 -0.80 16.95 25.83
CA PHE A 142 -1.46 17.87 26.74
C PHE A 142 -1.63 17.29 28.15
N PHE A 143 -2.15 16.06 28.27
CA PHE A 143 -2.50 15.47 29.58
C PHE A 143 -1.35 14.71 30.26
N PHE A 144 -0.37 14.21 29.50
CA PHE A 144 0.65 13.29 30.02
C PHE A 144 2.08 13.71 29.72
N GLN A 145 2.40 15.01 29.69
CA GLN A 145 3.77 15.49 29.51
C GLN A 145 4.53 15.71 30.84
N GLY A 146 5.86 15.78 30.78
CA GLY A 146 6.68 16.22 31.92
C GLY A 146 7.21 15.11 32.83
N PHE A 147 6.88 13.84 32.58
CA PHE A 147 7.32 12.74 33.43
C PHE A 147 7.77 11.50 32.64
N VAL A 148 8.55 10.65 33.33
CA VAL A 148 9.01 9.35 32.83
C VAL A 148 7.94 8.30 33.10
N LEU A 149 7.65 7.45 32.10
CA LEU A 149 6.58 6.46 32.21
C LEU A 149 7.11 5.05 32.50
N ILE A 150 8.07 4.57 31.69
CA ILE A 150 8.62 3.22 31.83
C ILE A 150 10.08 3.16 31.37
N LYS A 151 10.80 2.17 31.88
CA LYS A 151 12.14 1.78 31.42
C LYS A 151 12.06 0.59 30.48
N LEU A 152 12.61 0.71 29.28
CA LEU A 152 12.68 -0.40 28.33
C LEU A 152 13.80 -1.39 28.70
N PRO A 153 13.56 -2.71 28.52
CA PRO A 153 14.51 -3.75 28.91
C PRO A 153 15.67 -3.95 27.92
N PHE A 154 15.68 -3.25 26.78
CA PHE A 154 16.70 -3.35 25.74
C PHE A 154 17.48 -2.04 25.57
N PRO A 155 18.78 -2.11 25.16
CA PRO A 155 19.57 -0.91 24.86
C PRO A 155 19.05 -0.21 23.60
N LEU A 156 19.01 1.12 23.64
CA LEU A 156 18.61 1.99 22.52
C LEU A 156 19.76 2.92 22.15
N THR A 157 19.83 3.31 20.87
CA THR A 157 20.83 4.25 20.37
C THR A 157 20.43 5.70 20.69
N LEU A 158 21.42 6.58 20.83
CA LEU A 158 21.22 8.02 21.14
C LEU A 158 20.35 8.76 20.12
N GLY A 159 20.27 8.29 18.87
CA GLY A 159 19.42 8.89 17.83
C GLY A 159 17.92 8.86 18.17
N PHE A 160 17.48 7.91 19.00
CA PHE A 160 16.09 7.85 19.45
C PHE A 160 15.80 8.76 20.64
N LYS A 161 16.81 9.35 21.28
CA LYS A 161 16.64 10.12 22.53
C LYS A 161 15.69 11.31 22.38
N SER A 162 15.86 12.11 21.34
CA SER A 162 15.00 13.27 21.06
C SER A 162 13.53 12.89 20.80
N MET A 163 13.29 11.67 20.30
CA MET A 163 11.95 11.14 20.07
C MET A 163 11.35 10.47 21.31
N LEU A 164 12.18 9.76 22.09
CA LEU A 164 11.77 8.95 23.25
C LEU A 164 11.61 9.75 24.55
N GLN A 165 12.29 10.89 24.65
CA GLN A 165 12.29 11.75 25.84
C GLN A 165 11.69 13.12 25.58
N ARG A 166 10.92 13.26 24.50
CA ARG A 166 10.21 14.51 24.20
C ARG A 166 9.27 14.84 25.37
N GLY A 167 9.45 16.03 25.94
CA GLY A 167 8.72 16.51 27.10
C GLY A 167 9.37 16.20 28.46
N ILE A 168 10.63 15.74 28.49
CA ILE A 168 11.41 15.54 29.70
C ILE A 168 12.68 16.40 29.61
N ASP A 169 12.90 17.28 30.58
CA ASP A 169 13.96 18.32 30.50
C ASP A 169 15.29 17.91 31.17
N THR A 170 15.61 16.61 31.14
CA THR A 170 16.83 16.07 31.77
C THR A 170 17.77 15.46 30.71
N PRO A 171 18.79 16.21 30.26
CA PRO A 171 19.65 15.83 29.14
C PRO A 171 20.58 14.65 29.44
N ASP A 172 20.84 14.34 30.71
CA ASP A 172 21.76 13.27 31.12
C ASP A 172 21.07 11.91 31.35
N MET A 173 19.76 11.82 31.11
CA MET A 173 19.00 10.60 31.35
C MET A 173 19.30 9.51 30.29
N ASP A 174 19.39 8.25 30.73
CA ASP A 174 19.54 7.07 29.86
C ASP A 174 18.37 6.95 28.89
N VAL A 175 18.65 6.64 27.61
CA VAL A 175 17.68 6.57 26.49
C VAL A 175 16.62 5.48 26.70
N ARG A 176 16.86 4.56 27.64
CA ARG A 176 15.91 3.51 28.03
C ARG A 176 14.69 4.05 28.79
N TRP A 177 14.78 5.25 29.36
CA TRP A 177 13.66 5.90 30.02
C TRP A 177 12.84 6.66 28.98
N VAL A 178 11.54 6.35 28.95
CA VAL A 178 10.64 6.71 27.86
C VAL A 178 9.50 7.56 28.40
N SER A 179 9.12 8.61 27.65
CA SER A 179 7.97 9.45 27.95
C SER A 179 6.65 8.80 27.51
N SER A 180 5.52 9.36 27.94
CA SER A 180 4.18 8.94 27.54
C SER A 180 3.95 8.95 26.02
N LEU A 181 4.47 9.97 25.33
CA LEU A 181 4.35 10.13 23.88
C LEU A 181 5.02 8.97 23.13
N SER A 182 6.13 8.52 23.68
CA SER A 182 6.97 7.49 23.09
C SER A 182 6.42 6.10 23.41
N TRP A 183 5.80 5.92 24.57
CA TRP A 183 4.94 4.77 24.87
C TRP A 183 3.76 4.66 23.89
N TYR A 184 3.15 5.78 23.53
CA TYR A 184 2.14 5.82 22.47
C TYR A 184 2.68 5.36 21.12
N PHE A 185 3.83 5.86 20.68
CA PHE A 185 4.44 5.40 19.42
C PHE A 185 4.75 3.90 19.45
N LEU A 186 5.22 3.37 20.58
CA LEU A 186 5.45 1.93 20.74
C LEU A 186 4.14 1.14 20.58
N ASN A 187 3.05 1.58 21.22
CA ASN A 187 1.74 0.96 21.04
C ASN A 187 1.22 1.11 19.61
N PHE A 188 1.42 2.27 19.00
CA PHE A 188 1.00 2.55 17.63
C PHE A 188 1.61 1.58 16.62
N PHE A 189 2.90 1.26 16.75
CA PHE A 189 3.56 0.28 15.88
C PHE A 189 3.32 -1.18 16.32
N GLY A 190 3.28 -1.43 17.62
CA GLY A 190 3.21 -2.78 18.19
C GLY A 190 1.81 -3.42 18.16
N LEU A 191 0.75 -2.61 18.22
CA LEU A 191 -0.64 -3.11 18.28
C LEU A 191 -1.15 -3.65 16.93
N ASN A 192 -0.42 -3.46 15.82
CA ASN A 192 -0.83 -3.98 14.51
C ASN A 192 -1.03 -5.51 14.52
N GLY A 193 -0.16 -6.25 15.24
CA GLY A 193 -0.32 -7.70 15.39
C GLY A 193 -1.60 -8.07 16.17
N LEU A 194 -1.92 -7.29 17.20
CA LEU A 194 -3.15 -7.47 17.98
C LEU A 194 -4.39 -7.14 17.15
N TYR A 195 -4.38 -6.05 16.38
CA TYR A 195 -5.48 -5.70 15.48
C TYR A 195 -5.70 -6.77 14.41
N ARG A 196 -4.64 -7.38 13.89
CA ARG A 196 -4.77 -8.52 12.94
C ARG A 196 -5.44 -9.73 13.56
N LEU A 197 -5.18 -10.00 14.85
CA LEU A 197 -5.80 -11.10 15.57
C LEU A 197 -7.29 -10.83 15.86
N ILE A 198 -7.63 -9.60 16.27
CA ILE A 198 -9.00 -9.24 16.68
C ILE A 198 -9.90 -8.96 15.45
N LEU A 199 -9.38 -8.27 14.44
CA LEU A 199 -10.15 -7.69 13.32
C LEU A 199 -9.85 -8.38 11.97
N GLY A 200 -8.87 -9.28 11.91
CA GLY A 200 -8.47 -9.97 10.68
C GLY A 200 -7.42 -9.21 9.83
N GLY A 201 -7.03 -9.79 8.69
CA GLY A 201 -5.91 -9.32 7.87
C GLY A 201 -6.13 -8.00 7.14
N ASP A 202 -7.37 -7.69 6.73
CA ASP A 202 -7.75 -6.46 6.02
C ASP A 202 -8.31 -5.38 6.97
N ASN A 203 -7.72 -5.25 8.16
CA ASN A 203 -8.22 -4.28 9.13
C ASN A 203 -7.83 -2.84 8.75
N GLY A 204 -8.80 -1.92 8.78
CA GLY A 204 -8.58 -0.47 8.65
C GLY A 204 -7.87 0.21 9.84
N ALA A 205 -7.39 -0.58 10.82
CA ALA A 205 -6.62 -0.12 11.96
C ALA A 205 -5.10 -0.20 11.73
N ASP A 206 -4.66 -0.87 10.64
CA ASP A 206 -3.24 -1.03 10.32
C ASP A 206 -2.62 0.31 9.97
N SER A 207 -1.90 0.85 10.95
CA SER A 207 -1.35 2.19 10.90
C SER A 207 -0.01 2.26 10.13
N SER A 208 0.58 1.09 9.81
CA SER A 208 1.78 1.02 8.97
C SER A 208 1.50 1.42 7.52
N ARG A 209 0.27 1.16 7.05
CA ARG A 209 -0.21 1.57 5.72
C ARG A 209 -0.36 3.08 5.61
N ASP A 210 -0.68 3.77 6.71
CA ASP A 210 -0.87 5.22 6.70
C ASP A 210 0.44 5.99 6.51
N MET A 211 1.54 5.50 7.10
CA MET A 211 2.85 6.12 6.93
C MET A 211 3.40 5.92 5.51
N THR A 212 3.16 4.77 4.91
CA THR A 212 3.50 4.52 3.49
C THR A 212 2.59 5.29 2.53
N ALA A 213 1.37 5.61 2.95
CA ALA A 213 0.44 6.46 2.21
C ALA A 213 0.63 7.98 2.48
N SER A 214 1.66 8.37 3.25
CA SER A 214 1.99 9.78 3.48
C SER A 214 2.26 10.51 2.15
N PRO A 215 1.75 11.74 1.95
CA PRO A 215 1.99 12.53 0.74
C PRO A 215 3.47 12.69 0.38
N PHE A 216 4.36 12.58 1.38
CA PHE A 216 5.80 12.70 1.20
C PHE A 216 6.45 11.46 0.55
N ALA A 217 5.85 10.28 0.73
CA ALA A 217 6.28 9.04 0.04
C ALA A 217 5.67 8.91 -1.38
N ALA A 218 4.58 9.62 -1.64
CA ALA A 218 3.86 9.61 -2.92
C ALA A 218 4.52 10.44 -4.04
N MET A 219 5.66 11.10 -3.78
CA MET A 219 6.39 11.84 -4.82
C MET A 219 7.28 10.94 -5.70
N GLY A 220 7.54 9.69 -5.29
CA GLY A 220 8.43 8.75 -5.99
C GLY A 220 7.72 7.67 -6.80
N ASN A 221 6.50 7.29 -6.42
CA ASN A 221 5.75 6.21 -7.06
C ASN A 221 4.37 6.69 -7.49
N ALA A 222 4.04 6.42 -8.76
CA ALA A 222 2.78 6.73 -9.45
C ALA A 222 1.57 6.88 -8.51
N GLN A 223 1.07 8.12 -8.41
CA GLN A 223 -0.15 8.44 -7.67
C GLN A 223 -1.35 7.61 -8.16
N PRO A 224 -2.06 6.90 -7.27
CA PRO A 224 -3.38 6.36 -7.57
C PRO A 224 -4.36 7.53 -7.67
N GLY A 225 -4.77 7.90 -8.88
CA GLY A 225 -5.75 8.97 -9.09
C GLY A 225 -5.47 9.92 -10.26
N GLN A 226 -4.29 9.83 -10.89
CA GLN A 226 -4.12 10.47 -12.20
C GLN A 226 -4.99 9.73 -13.23
N PRO A 227 -5.88 10.42 -13.97
CA PRO A 227 -6.59 9.84 -15.09
C PRO A 227 -5.55 9.36 -16.09
N GLN A 228 -5.40 8.05 -16.14
CA GLN A 228 -4.47 7.39 -17.04
C GLN A 228 -4.92 7.67 -18.47
N ASP A 229 -4.06 8.30 -19.25
CA ASP A 229 -4.26 8.46 -20.69
C ASP A 229 -4.10 7.09 -21.35
N PHE A 230 -5.22 6.38 -21.50
CA PHE A 230 -5.26 5.02 -22.03
C PHE A 230 -4.75 4.94 -23.48
N ASN A 231 -4.79 6.04 -24.24
CA ASN A 231 -4.23 6.08 -25.60
C ASN A 231 -2.70 5.98 -25.55
N LYS A 232 -2.05 6.74 -24.66
CA LYS A 232 -0.60 6.61 -24.43
C LYS A 232 -0.22 5.26 -23.85
N LEU A 233 -1.01 4.74 -22.92
CA LEU A 233 -0.78 3.42 -22.32
C LEU A 233 -0.90 2.31 -23.36
N PHE A 234 -1.90 2.34 -24.26
CA PHE A 234 -2.04 1.34 -25.31
C PHE A 234 -0.91 1.41 -26.35
N LYS A 235 -0.39 2.61 -26.66
CA LYS A 235 0.81 2.75 -27.50
C LYS A 235 2.04 2.14 -26.83
N ALA A 236 2.31 2.49 -25.57
CA ALA A 236 3.43 1.93 -24.82
C ALA A 236 3.31 0.41 -24.64
N GLU A 237 2.09 -0.08 -24.42
CA GLU A 237 1.84 -1.50 -24.22
C GLU A 237 1.95 -2.31 -25.51
N ARG A 238 1.60 -1.74 -26.66
CA ARG A 238 1.88 -2.34 -27.96
C ARG A 238 3.38 -2.58 -28.13
N ASP A 239 4.20 -1.56 -27.89
CA ASP A 239 5.65 -1.67 -28.03
C ASP A 239 6.19 -2.73 -27.05
N ASN A 240 5.69 -2.75 -25.82
CA ASN A 240 6.02 -3.79 -24.84
C ASN A 240 5.60 -5.20 -25.26
N LEU A 241 4.47 -5.36 -25.94
CA LEU A 241 3.99 -6.65 -26.47
C LEU A 241 4.88 -7.14 -27.61
N GLU A 242 5.34 -6.24 -28.48
CA GLU A 242 6.29 -6.57 -29.55
C GLU A 242 7.62 -7.09 -28.96
N PHE A 243 8.14 -6.45 -27.89
CA PHE A 243 9.30 -6.98 -27.17
C PHE A 243 9.02 -8.33 -26.49
N ALA A 244 7.83 -8.49 -25.89
CA ALA A 244 7.44 -9.73 -25.21
C ALA A 244 7.24 -10.91 -26.16
N GLU A 245 6.92 -10.66 -27.44
CA GLU A 245 6.86 -11.68 -28.47
C GLU A 245 8.25 -12.26 -28.76
N GLY A 246 9.30 -11.42 -28.76
CA GLY A 246 10.68 -11.88 -28.91
C GLY A 246 11.22 -12.68 -27.72
N LEU A 247 10.65 -12.47 -26.52
CA LEU A 247 10.99 -13.19 -25.29
C LEU A 247 10.10 -14.41 -25.03
N HIS A 248 9.21 -14.74 -25.96
CA HIS A 248 8.27 -15.83 -25.79
C HIS A 248 9.00 -17.19 -25.74
N ASN A 249 8.77 -17.94 -24.67
CA ASN A 249 9.23 -19.31 -24.53
C ASN A 249 8.08 -20.21 -24.06
N TRP A 250 7.87 -21.32 -24.76
CA TRP A 250 6.76 -22.23 -24.49
C TRP A 250 7.18 -23.29 -23.48
N VAL A 251 6.48 -23.33 -22.33
CA VAL A 251 6.76 -24.29 -21.25
C VAL A 251 6.54 -25.74 -21.69
N GLY A 252 5.65 -25.94 -22.67
CA GLY A 252 5.35 -27.25 -23.24
C GLY A 252 6.46 -27.83 -24.10
N GLU A 253 7.48 -27.04 -24.44
CA GLU A 253 8.64 -27.55 -25.15
C GLU A 253 9.43 -28.53 -24.27
N ASN A 254 9.61 -29.74 -24.80
CA ASN A 254 10.27 -30.87 -24.13
C ASN A 254 9.58 -31.30 -22.82
N MET A 255 8.27 -31.06 -22.65
CA MET A 255 7.53 -31.47 -21.45
C MET A 255 7.47 -32.98 -21.30
N ASP A 256 7.31 -33.70 -22.41
CA ASP A 256 7.42 -35.16 -22.52
C ASP A 256 8.74 -35.67 -21.96
N ILE A 257 9.87 -35.10 -22.37
CA ILE A 257 11.21 -35.47 -21.89
C ILE A 257 11.35 -35.15 -20.40
N LYS A 258 10.89 -33.98 -19.95
CA LYS A 258 10.92 -33.57 -18.53
C LYS A 258 10.10 -34.53 -17.65
N ILE A 259 8.91 -34.94 -18.11
CA ILE A 259 8.04 -35.87 -17.38
C ILE A 259 8.66 -37.27 -17.33
N LEU A 260 9.12 -37.78 -18.47
CA LEU A 260 9.75 -39.11 -18.55
C LEU A 260 11.02 -39.19 -17.70
N ARG A 261 11.81 -38.12 -17.62
CA ARG A 261 12.96 -38.01 -16.71
C ARG A 261 12.53 -37.97 -15.24
N LYS A 262 11.50 -37.18 -14.90
CA LYS A 262 10.98 -37.09 -13.52
C LYS A 262 10.50 -38.44 -12.98
N TYR A 263 9.94 -39.29 -13.84
CA TYR A 263 9.47 -40.62 -13.48
C TYR A 263 10.47 -41.76 -13.83
N GLY A 264 11.73 -41.44 -14.13
CA GLY A 264 12.80 -42.43 -14.29
C GLY A 264 12.68 -43.35 -15.52
N LYS A 265 11.87 -42.99 -16.53
CA LYS A 265 11.70 -43.75 -17.77
C LYS A 265 12.74 -43.41 -18.86
N LEU A 266 13.55 -42.37 -18.63
CA LEU A 266 14.69 -41.97 -19.46
C LEU A 266 15.92 -41.76 -18.57
N ALA A 267 17.10 -42.12 -19.07
CA ALA A 267 18.37 -41.85 -18.40
C ALA A 267 18.56 -40.34 -18.17
N ALA A 268 19.11 -39.97 -17.01
CA ALA A 268 19.49 -38.60 -16.73
C ALA A 268 20.59 -38.16 -17.72
N LEU A 269 20.43 -36.97 -18.29
CA LEU A 269 21.52 -36.23 -18.95
C LEU A 269 22.35 -35.54 -17.88
#